data_AF-A0A965DM00-F1
#
_entry.id   AF-A0A965DM00-F1
#
_cell.length_a   1.000
_cell.length_b   1.000
_cell.length_c   1.000
_cell.angle_alpha   90.00
_cell.angle_beta   90.00
_cell.angle_gamma   90.00
#
_symmetry.space_group_name_H-M   'P 1'
#
loop_
_entity.id
_entity.type
_entity.pdbx_description
1 polymer ?
#
loop_
_entity_poly.entity_id
_entity_poly.type
_entity_poly.pdbx_seq_one_letter_code
_entity_poly.pdbx_strand_id
1 'polypeptide(L)'
;MAAPMGNEKRSSVLPAEDTSSMDSQPPEYSFADELPFPDQVGVRRGGSLDDVASGVRGIAWYADMIGFGSPSTDITRGGLEPFPMGVNYFTRTPTKCSNGADMWVYVNGIPKGDLFGQKVKEALRRLDLPNLQGLAPGILEDARDGLNPVPIANAVFGTGYAKCKEVTLPVGDHFGRLKNIDGKEMVRPLFPGDIKMIGNRPHQKRFVFDKWLTKEDWDKENQSATYCPDGSVIADHDENDCKKPMMKKEGFTNLGAEGSLPVALLLALAAALWVRFK
;
A
#
# COMPACT_ATOMS: atom_id res chain seq x y z
N MET A 1 -13.36 -1.24 40.45
CA MET A 1 -12.04 -1.43 41.08
C MET A 1 -12.00 -2.87 41.57
N ALA A 2 -11.26 -3.76 40.90
CA ALA A 2 -11.12 -5.16 41.31
C ALA A 2 -9.88 -5.32 42.19
N ALA A 3 -9.99 -6.09 43.27
CA ALA A 3 -8.91 -6.32 44.23
C ALA A 3 -7.85 -7.30 43.67
N PRO A 4 -6.55 -7.12 43.99
CA PRO A 4 -5.49 -8.01 43.54
C PRO A 4 -5.53 -9.35 44.30
N MET A 5 -5.50 -10.47 43.56
CA MET A 5 -5.27 -11.80 44.12
C MET A 5 -3.78 -12.14 44.05
N GLY A 6 -3.12 -12.25 45.21
CA GLY A 6 -1.79 -12.86 45.35
C GLY A 6 -0.57 -11.92 45.20
N ASN A 7 0.62 -12.50 45.43
CA ASN A 7 1.92 -11.81 45.39
C ASN A 7 2.42 -11.48 43.96
N GLU A 8 1.57 -11.61 42.96
CA GLU A 8 1.90 -11.31 41.56
C GLU A 8 1.74 -9.81 41.29
N LYS A 9 2.86 -9.13 41.03
CA LYS A 9 2.89 -7.69 40.70
C LYS A 9 2.66 -7.38 39.21
N ARG A 10 2.38 -8.39 38.38
CA ARG A 10 2.09 -8.20 36.96
C ARG A 10 0.60 -7.87 36.82
N SER A 11 0.28 -6.70 36.29
CA SER A 11 -1.10 -6.26 36.01
C SER A 11 -1.76 -7.00 34.84
N SER A 12 -1.03 -7.91 34.17
CA SER A 12 -1.49 -8.72 33.04
C SER A 12 -0.65 -9.99 32.91
N VAL A 13 -1.31 -11.12 32.64
CA VAL A 13 -0.69 -12.43 32.31
C VAL A 13 -0.26 -12.47 30.83
N LEU A 14 -0.82 -11.56 30.01
CA LEU A 14 -0.44 -11.40 28.62
C LEU A 14 0.76 -10.45 28.53
N PRO A 15 1.80 -10.77 27.73
CA PRO A 15 2.91 -9.85 27.50
C PRO A 15 2.33 -8.50 27.07
N ALA A 16 2.73 -7.43 27.77
CA ALA A 16 2.42 -6.08 27.35
C ALA A 16 3.07 -5.89 25.98
N GLU A 17 2.26 -5.81 24.93
CA GLU A 17 2.73 -5.30 23.66
C GLU A 17 3.27 -3.90 23.89
N ASP A 18 4.52 -3.68 23.50
CA ASP A 18 5.04 -2.34 23.32
C ASP A 18 4.19 -1.68 22.22
N THR A 19 3.28 -0.81 22.65
CA THR A 19 2.24 -0.16 21.83
C THR A 19 2.81 0.92 20.90
N SER A 20 4.11 0.85 20.59
CA SER A 20 4.77 1.71 19.61
C SER A 20 4.52 1.29 18.14
N SER A 21 3.85 0.17 17.86
CA SER A 21 3.66 -0.32 16.48
C SER A 21 2.27 -0.01 15.89
N MET A 22 2.05 1.26 15.52
CA MET A 22 0.92 1.64 14.63
C MET A 22 0.96 0.91 13.27
N ASP A 23 2.09 0.31 12.90
CA ASP A 23 2.26 -0.45 11.65
C ASP A 23 1.69 -1.89 11.70
N SER A 24 1.29 -2.35 12.89
CA SER A 24 0.65 -3.65 13.11
C SER A 24 -0.89 -3.57 13.04
N GLN A 25 -1.44 -2.35 12.98
CA GLN A 25 -2.88 -2.12 12.85
C GLN A 25 -3.26 -1.99 11.36
N PRO A 26 -4.38 -2.57 10.94
CA PRO A 26 -4.91 -2.31 9.62
C PRO A 26 -5.17 -0.81 9.46
N PRO A 27 -5.06 -0.26 8.24
CA PRO A 27 -5.26 1.15 8.00
C PRO A 27 -6.68 1.57 8.39
N GLU A 28 -6.81 2.82 8.84
CA GLU A 28 -8.11 3.45 9.07
C GLU A 28 -8.81 3.66 7.72
N TYR A 29 -9.48 2.61 7.22
CA TYR A 29 -10.26 2.64 6.00
C TYR A 29 -11.71 2.25 6.29
N SER A 30 -12.63 3.19 6.07
CA SER A 30 -14.06 2.98 6.20
C SER A 30 -14.69 3.02 4.82
N PHE A 31 -15.30 1.90 4.41
CA PHE A 31 -16.05 1.85 3.15
C PHE A 31 -17.18 2.87 3.10
N ALA A 32 -17.77 3.22 4.25
CA ALA A 32 -18.86 4.20 4.31
C ALA A 32 -18.37 5.63 4.07
N ASP A 33 -17.16 5.96 4.54
CA ASP A 33 -16.60 7.31 4.41
C ASP A 33 -16.06 7.56 2.99
N GLU A 34 -15.77 6.47 2.25
CA GLU A 34 -15.35 6.53 0.85
C GLU A 34 -16.52 6.51 -0.14
N LEU A 35 -17.75 6.28 0.34
CA LEU A 35 -18.93 6.34 -0.52
C LEU A 35 -19.28 7.79 -0.85
N PRO A 36 -19.41 8.14 -2.14
CA PRO A 36 -19.88 9.46 -2.52
C PRO A 36 -21.32 9.67 -2.06
N PHE A 37 -21.65 10.91 -1.73
CA PHE A 37 -23.01 11.32 -1.39
C PHE A 37 -23.92 11.33 -2.62
N PRO A 38 -25.25 11.24 -2.45
CA PRO A 38 -26.20 11.20 -3.57
C PRO A 38 -26.05 12.39 -4.54
N ASP A 39 -25.79 13.59 -4.04
CA ASP A 39 -25.59 14.80 -4.86
C ASP A 39 -24.31 14.72 -5.70
N GLN A 40 -23.26 14.07 -5.18
CA GLN A 40 -22.00 13.85 -5.89
C GLN A 40 -22.14 12.85 -7.05
N VAL A 41 -23.07 11.89 -6.94
CA VAL A 41 -23.43 10.97 -8.03
C VAL A 41 -24.53 11.53 -8.94
N GLY A 42 -24.88 12.81 -8.77
CA GLY A 42 -25.78 13.55 -9.65
C GLY A 42 -27.25 13.48 -9.30
N VAL A 43 -27.63 12.97 -8.12
CA VAL A 43 -29.01 13.01 -7.62
C VAL A 43 -29.36 14.45 -7.24
N ARG A 44 -30.50 14.94 -7.73
CA ARG A 44 -31.02 16.26 -7.38
C ARG A 44 -32.37 16.14 -6.69
N ARG A 45 -32.63 17.08 -5.78
CA ARG A 45 -33.92 17.19 -5.10
C ARG A 45 -34.80 18.16 -5.85
N GLY A 46 -35.94 17.69 -6.33
CA GLY A 46 -36.97 18.52 -6.96
C GLY A 46 -38.20 17.71 -7.36
N GLY A 47 -39.10 18.32 -8.14
CA GLY A 47 -40.37 17.73 -8.55
C GLY A 47 -40.52 17.55 -10.06
N SER A 48 -39.47 17.79 -10.83
CA SER A 48 -39.47 17.62 -12.29
C SER A 48 -39.22 16.17 -12.71
N LEU A 49 -39.51 15.83 -13.96
CA LEU A 49 -39.16 14.53 -14.53
C LEU A 49 -37.64 14.27 -14.49
N ASP A 50 -36.83 15.32 -14.65
CA ASP A 50 -35.38 15.22 -14.57
C ASP A 50 -34.90 14.87 -13.15
N ASP A 51 -35.59 15.37 -12.12
CA ASP A 51 -35.29 15.01 -10.73
C ASP A 51 -35.60 13.53 -10.46
N VAL A 52 -36.72 13.02 -10.99
CA VAL A 52 -37.07 11.58 -10.91
C VAL A 52 -36.02 10.74 -11.63
N ALA A 53 -35.61 11.12 -12.84
CA ALA A 53 -34.57 10.44 -13.59
C ALA A 53 -33.22 10.43 -12.85
N SER A 54 -32.86 11.54 -12.19
CA SER A 54 -31.66 11.63 -11.37
C SER A 54 -31.71 10.71 -10.15
N GLY A 55 -32.88 10.57 -9.51
CA GLY A 55 -33.10 9.63 -8.40
C GLY A 55 -32.95 8.18 -8.83
N VAL A 56 -33.52 7.81 -9.98
CA VAL A 56 -33.35 6.45 -10.55
C VAL A 56 -31.89 6.17 -10.87
N ARG A 57 -31.17 7.14 -11.46
CA ARG A 57 -29.73 7.02 -11.69
C ARG A 57 -28.96 6.81 -10.39
N GLY A 58 -29.28 7.53 -9.32
CA GLY A 58 -28.67 7.34 -8.02
C GLY A 58 -28.89 5.94 -7.44
N ILE A 59 -30.12 5.43 -7.50
CA ILE A 59 -30.43 4.06 -7.05
C ILE A 59 -29.64 3.02 -7.85
N ALA A 60 -29.62 3.16 -9.18
CA ALA A 60 -28.84 2.29 -10.06
C ALA A 60 -27.34 2.37 -9.74
N TRP A 61 -26.82 3.56 -9.46
CA TRP A 61 -25.43 3.77 -9.08
C TRP A 61 -25.05 3.02 -7.80
N TYR A 62 -25.85 3.14 -6.73
CA TYR A 62 -25.56 2.42 -5.48
C TYR A 62 -25.76 0.90 -5.64
N ALA A 63 -26.72 0.46 -6.47
CA ALA A 63 -26.86 -0.96 -6.80
C ALA A 63 -25.61 -1.49 -7.51
N ASP A 64 -25.08 -0.73 -8.48
CA ASP A 64 -23.84 -1.06 -9.17
C ASP A 64 -22.63 -1.04 -8.23
N MET A 65 -22.56 -0.07 -7.32
CA MET A 65 -21.51 0.01 -6.31
C MET A 65 -21.51 -1.20 -5.37
N ILE A 66 -22.69 -1.65 -4.95
CA ILE A 66 -22.85 -2.78 -4.03
C ILE A 66 -22.57 -4.11 -4.73
N GLY A 67 -23.10 -4.32 -5.93
CA GLY A 67 -23.01 -5.58 -6.64
C GLY A 67 -21.76 -5.71 -7.51
N PHE A 68 -21.50 -4.71 -8.34
CA PHE A 68 -20.55 -4.83 -9.45
C PHE A 68 -19.26 -4.04 -9.26
N GLY A 69 -19.26 -3.00 -8.43
CA GLY A 69 -18.12 -2.08 -8.32
C GLY A 69 -17.71 -1.51 -9.68
N SER A 70 -18.67 -1.38 -10.60
CA SER A 70 -18.50 -0.83 -11.95
C SER A 70 -19.88 -0.61 -12.59
N PRO A 71 -20.02 0.28 -13.58
CA PRO A 71 -21.29 0.51 -14.26
C PRO A 71 -21.82 -0.77 -14.92
N SER A 72 -23.07 -1.16 -14.62
CA SER A 72 -23.75 -2.29 -15.28
C SER A 72 -24.69 -1.87 -16.40
N THR A 73 -25.04 -0.58 -16.47
CA THR A 73 -25.96 -0.03 -17.48
C THR A 73 -25.46 1.32 -17.98
N ASP A 74 -25.99 1.77 -19.13
CA ASP A 74 -25.65 3.10 -19.66
C ASP A 74 -26.13 4.24 -18.77
N ILE A 75 -27.08 3.99 -17.87
CA ILE A 75 -27.61 4.98 -16.93
C ILE A 75 -26.54 5.39 -15.90
N THR A 76 -25.65 4.46 -15.54
CA THR A 76 -24.56 4.64 -14.57
C THR A 76 -23.21 4.93 -15.23
N ARG A 77 -23.17 5.01 -16.57
CA ARG A 77 -21.98 5.42 -17.36
C ARG A 77 -21.93 6.94 -17.57
N GLY A 78 -20.72 7.46 -17.78
CA GLY A 78 -20.51 8.86 -18.22
C GLY A 78 -20.64 9.93 -17.14
N GLY A 79 -20.62 9.52 -15.86
CA GLY A 79 -20.56 10.39 -14.68
C GLY A 79 -19.46 9.93 -13.73
N LEU A 80 -19.67 10.11 -12.42
CA LEU A 80 -18.86 9.40 -11.42
C LEU A 80 -19.19 7.91 -11.52
N GLU A 81 -18.30 7.09 -12.04
CA GLU A 81 -18.55 5.66 -12.22
C GLU A 81 -18.31 4.90 -10.91
N PRO A 82 -19.10 3.87 -10.59
CA PRO A 82 -18.80 2.96 -9.50
C PRO A 82 -17.44 2.28 -9.72
N PHE A 83 -16.74 1.95 -8.65
CA PHE A 83 -15.43 1.29 -8.68
C PHE A 83 -15.31 0.30 -7.51
N PRO A 84 -14.47 -0.74 -7.61
CA PRO A 84 -14.29 -1.67 -6.50
C PRO A 84 -13.52 -0.95 -5.38
N MET A 85 -14.21 -0.67 -4.28
CA MET A 85 -13.61 -0.03 -3.11
C MET A 85 -12.77 -1.01 -2.31
N GLY A 86 -11.69 -0.49 -1.72
CA GLY A 86 -10.71 -1.26 -0.98
C GLY A 86 -9.34 -0.60 -1.04
N VAL A 87 -8.44 -1.04 -0.17
CA VAL A 87 -7.07 -0.54 -0.12
C VAL A 87 -6.12 -1.73 -0.08
N ASN A 88 -5.06 -1.63 -0.87
CA ASN A 88 -3.93 -2.54 -0.82
C ASN A 88 -2.85 -1.96 0.08
N TYR A 89 -2.35 -2.76 1.03
CA TYR A 89 -1.36 -2.31 1.99
C TYR A 89 -0.54 -3.48 2.52
N PHE A 90 0.59 -3.16 3.15
CA PHE A 90 1.36 -4.11 3.94
C PHE A 90 1.07 -3.88 5.42
N THR A 91 0.86 -4.97 6.16
CA THR A 91 0.76 -4.95 7.63
C THR A 91 1.97 -5.65 8.23
N ARG A 92 2.55 -5.06 9.27
CA ARG A 92 3.68 -5.67 9.98
C ARG A 92 3.18 -6.84 10.80
N THR A 93 3.97 -7.91 10.85
CA THR A 93 3.75 -9.05 11.75
C THR A 93 4.68 -8.93 12.97
N PRO A 94 4.38 -9.62 14.09
CA PRO A 94 5.26 -9.63 15.26
C PRO A 94 6.54 -10.47 15.06
N THR A 95 6.72 -11.12 13.91
CA THR A 95 7.85 -12.00 13.62
C THR A 95 8.90 -11.29 12.76
N LYS A 96 10.16 -11.72 12.89
CA LYS A 96 11.28 -11.25 12.06
C LYS A 96 11.73 -12.30 11.07
N CYS A 97 12.26 -11.83 9.96
CA CYS A 97 12.89 -12.64 8.94
C CYS A 97 14.31 -13.04 9.36
N SER A 98 14.82 -14.17 8.84
CA SER A 98 16.19 -14.64 9.06
C SER A 98 17.27 -13.64 8.66
N ASN A 99 16.96 -12.66 7.83
CA ASN A 99 17.86 -11.61 7.37
C ASN A 99 17.85 -10.34 8.25
N GLY A 100 17.11 -10.34 9.37
CA GLY A 100 17.02 -9.23 10.33
C GLY A 100 15.85 -8.26 10.11
N ALA A 101 15.22 -8.27 8.93
CA ALA A 101 14.10 -7.40 8.59
C ALA A 101 12.80 -7.80 9.31
N ASP A 102 11.90 -6.84 9.50
CA ASP A 102 10.53 -7.15 9.94
C ASP A 102 9.79 -7.91 8.85
N MET A 103 9.00 -8.90 9.26
CA MET A 103 8.15 -9.64 8.33
C MET A 103 6.82 -8.91 8.16
N TRP A 104 6.39 -8.78 6.90
CA TRP A 104 5.14 -8.14 6.52
C TRP A 104 4.20 -9.14 5.85
N VAL A 105 2.91 -8.88 5.94
CA VAL A 105 1.87 -9.54 5.17
C VAL A 105 1.26 -8.50 4.24
N TYR A 106 1.10 -8.86 2.97
CA TYR A 106 0.39 -8.03 2.01
C TYR A 106 -1.10 -8.34 2.07
N VAL A 107 -1.90 -7.32 2.32
CA VAL A 107 -3.36 -7.39 2.30
C VAL A 107 -3.83 -6.78 0.99
N ASN A 108 -4.51 -7.61 0.18
CA ASN A 108 -5.13 -7.18 -1.06
C ASN A 108 -6.62 -6.94 -0.79
N GLY A 109 -6.96 -5.72 -0.38
CA GLY A 109 -8.33 -5.36 0.00
C GLY A 109 -9.20 -4.86 -1.16
N ILE A 110 -8.66 -4.78 -2.38
CA ILE A 110 -9.47 -4.41 -3.56
C ILE A 110 -10.07 -5.68 -4.17
N PRO A 111 -11.40 -5.82 -4.22
CA PRO A 111 -12.05 -7.01 -4.72
C PRO A 111 -11.67 -7.31 -6.18
N LYS A 112 -11.32 -8.57 -6.46
CA LYS A 112 -11.03 -9.06 -7.82
C LYS A 112 -12.27 -9.62 -8.52
N GLY A 113 -13.33 -9.83 -7.74
CA GLY A 113 -14.60 -10.41 -8.17
C GLY A 113 -14.44 -11.87 -8.56
N ASP A 114 -13.51 -12.61 -7.96
CA ASP A 114 -13.28 -14.03 -8.25
C ASP A 114 -14.06 -15.00 -7.36
N LEU A 115 -14.79 -14.46 -6.38
CA LEU A 115 -15.59 -15.19 -5.40
C LEU A 115 -16.51 -16.26 -6.00
N PHE A 116 -17.27 -15.92 -7.04
CA PHE A 116 -18.32 -16.81 -7.58
C PHE A 116 -17.85 -17.75 -8.71
N GLY A 117 -16.54 -17.81 -8.95
CA GLY A 117 -15.93 -18.71 -9.94
C GLY A 117 -16.23 -18.34 -11.41
N GLN A 118 -15.66 -19.12 -12.33
CA GLN A 118 -15.70 -18.81 -13.77
C GLN A 118 -17.10 -18.91 -14.39
N LYS A 119 -17.95 -19.83 -13.93
CA LYS A 119 -19.30 -20.01 -14.48
C LYS A 119 -20.18 -18.77 -14.30
N VAL A 120 -20.11 -18.13 -13.12
CA VAL A 120 -20.85 -16.90 -12.85
C VAL A 120 -20.27 -15.74 -13.66
N LYS A 121 -18.93 -15.62 -13.74
CA LYS A 121 -18.27 -14.62 -14.60
C LYS A 121 -18.68 -14.75 -16.07
N GLU A 122 -18.74 -15.97 -16.59
CA GLU A 122 -19.18 -16.23 -17.96
C GLU A 122 -20.66 -15.90 -18.17
N ALA A 123 -21.53 -16.23 -17.21
CA ALA A 123 -22.94 -15.89 -17.28
C ALA A 123 -23.16 -14.37 -17.32
N LEU A 124 -22.46 -13.61 -16.47
CA LEU A 124 -22.51 -12.15 -16.44
C LEU A 124 -22.02 -11.55 -17.76
N ARG A 125 -20.87 -12.03 -18.27
CA ARG A 125 -20.33 -11.59 -19.56
C ARG A 125 -21.30 -11.84 -20.72
N ARG A 126 -22.05 -12.95 -20.72
CA ARG A 126 -23.08 -13.23 -21.74
C ARG A 126 -24.26 -12.27 -21.68
N LEU A 127 -24.51 -11.66 -20.53
CA LEU A 127 -25.55 -10.67 -20.31
C LEU A 127 -25.02 -9.22 -20.45
N ASP A 128 -23.78 -9.05 -20.91
CA ASP A 128 -23.07 -7.77 -20.95
C ASP A 128 -22.99 -7.06 -19.58
N LEU A 129 -22.97 -7.86 -18.51
CA LEU A 129 -22.84 -7.37 -17.14
C LEU A 129 -21.38 -7.47 -16.65
N PRO A 130 -20.94 -6.52 -15.82
CA PRO A 130 -19.61 -6.54 -15.21
C PRO A 130 -19.45 -7.68 -14.17
N ASN A 131 -18.21 -7.89 -13.74
CA ASN A 131 -17.92 -8.84 -12.66
C ASN A 131 -18.48 -8.36 -11.32
N LEU A 132 -18.80 -9.30 -10.43
CA LEU A 132 -19.25 -9.02 -9.08
C LEU A 132 -18.06 -8.67 -8.16
N GLN A 133 -17.60 -7.43 -8.25
CA GLN A 133 -16.49 -6.88 -7.45
C GLN A 133 -16.92 -5.65 -6.62
N GLY A 134 -18.23 -5.47 -6.43
CA GLY A 134 -18.78 -4.42 -5.58
C GLY A 134 -18.59 -4.69 -4.10
N LEU A 135 -19.14 -3.82 -3.26
CA LEU A 135 -19.02 -3.91 -1.80
C LEU A 135 -19.45 -5.25 -1.22
N ALA A 136 -20.62 -5.77 -1.63
CA ALA A 136 -21.15 -7.00 -1.03
C ALA A 136 -20.32 -8.24 -1.42
N PRO A 137 -20.00 -8.48 -2.71
CA PRO A 137 -19.05 -9.51 -3.09
C PRO A 137 -17.65 -9.31 -2.51
N GLY A 138 -17.20 -8.06 -2.39
CA GLY A 138 -15.90 -7.69 -1.82
C GLY A 138 -15.77 -8.12 -0.36
N ILE A 139 -16.77 -7.81 0.48
CA ILE A 139 -16.80 -8.25 1.89
C ILE A 139 -16.75 -9.78 1.99
N LEU A 140 -17.41 -10.49 1.08
CA LEU A 140 -17.39 -11.96 1.07
C LEU A 140 -16.04 -12.52 0.57
N GLU A 141 -15.39 -11.85 -0.41
CA GLU A 141 -14.04 -12.18 -0.88
C GLU A 141 -13.00 -11.97 0.23
N ASP A 142 -13.06 -10.82 0.91
CA ASP A 142 -12.23 -10.50 2.07
C ASP A 142 -12.47 -11.46 3.23
N ALA A 143 -13.72 -11.85 3.50
CA ALA A 143 -14.02 -12.85 4.53
C ALA A 143 -13.45 -14.22 4.14
N ARG A 144 -13.55 -14.65 2.88
CA ARG A 144 -12.97 -15.91 2.41
C ARG A 144 -11.44 -15.89 2.53
N ASP A 145 -10.81 -14.82 2.09
CA ASP A 145 -9.35 -14.70 2.03
C ASP A 145 -8.76 -14.43 3.43
N GLY A 146 -9.45 -13.66 4.26
CA GLY A 146 -9.09 -13.35 5.64
C GLY A 146 -9.38 -14.49 6.64
N LEU A 147 -10.41 -15.31 6.40
CA LEU A 147 -10.67 -16.54 7.18
C LEU A 147 -9.86 -17.73 6.69
N ASN A 148 -9.04 -17.60 5.64
CA ASN A 148 -8.07 -18.63 5.32
C ASN A 148 -7.02 -18.67 6.45
N PRO A 149 -7.03 -19.69 7.33
CA PRO A 149 -6.19 -19.66 8.50
C PRO A 149 -4.74 -19.95 8.14
N VAL A 150 -4.40 -20.36 6.92
CA VAL A 150 -3.05 -20.81 6.57
C VAL A 150 -1.98 -19.75 6.80
N PRO A 151 -2.13 -18.48 6.35
CA PRO A 151 -1.11 -17.45 6.59
C PRO A 151 -0.99 -17.08 8.08
N ILE A 152 -2.12 -16.99 8.79
CA ILE A 152 -2.16 -16.63 10.22
C ILE A 152 -1.64 -17.78 11.09
N ALA A 153 -2.09 -19.01 10.83
CA ALA A 153 -1.62 -20.21 11.49
C ALA A 153 -0.13 -20.43 11.23
N ASN A 154 0.37 -20.15 10.03
CA ASN A 154 1.81 -20.15 9.79
C ASN A 154 2.50 -19.05 10.62
N ALA A 155 1.99 -17.82 10.65
CA ALA A 155 2.59 -16.75 11.46
C ALA A 155 2.59 -17.03 12.98
N VAL A 156 1.60 -17.78 13.48
CA VAL A 156 1.42 -18.09 14.92
C VAL A 156 2.02 -19.42 15.35
N PHE A 157 1.87 -20.48 14.55
CA PHE A 157 2.34 -21.85 14.83
C PHE A 157 3.61 -22.22 14.06
N GLY A 158 4.14 -21.33 13.24
CA GLY A 158 5.45 -21.50 12.61
C GLY A 158 6.55 -21.65 13.65
N THR A 159 7.68 -22.21 13.23
CA THR A 159 8.83 -22.50 14.11
C THR A 159 9.50 -21.24 14.68
N GLY A 160 9.03 -20.04 14.31
CA GLY A 160 9.68 -18.76 14.58
C GLY A 160 10.85 -18.46 13.64
N TYR A 161 11.25 -19.42 12.80
CA TYR A 161 12.42 -19.34 11.91
C TYR A 161 12.00 -19.01 10.47
N ALA A 162 11.41 -17.84 10.25
CA ALA A 162 10.90 -17.44 8.94
C ALA A 162 12.03 -16.98 8.01
N LYS A 163 12.09 -17.54 6.79
CA LYS A 163 12.82 -16.93 5.67
C LYS A 163 11.85 -16.09 4.85
N CYS A 164 12.27 -14.87 4.54
CA CYS A 164 11.47 -13.94 3.78
C CYS A 164 12.10 -13.64 2.43
N LYS A 165 11.26 -13.19 1.50
CA LYS A 165 11.68 -12.62 0.22
C LYS A 165 11.21 -11.19 0.11
N GLU A 166 12.03 -10.36 -0.51
CA GLU A 166 11.65 -8.99 -0.83
C GLU A 166 10.68 -9.00 -2.01
N VAL A 167 9.52 -8.36 -1.83
CA VAL A 167 8.52 -8.16 -2.90
C VAL A 167 8.23 -6.68 -3.04
N THR A 168 7.91 -6.26 -4.25
CA THR A 168 7.43 -4.90 -4.55
C THR A 168 6.01 -5.02 -5.09
N LEU A 169 5.03 -4.52 -4.35
CA LEU A 169 3.61 -4.66 -4.67
C LEU A 169 2.90 -3.29 -4.64
N PRO A 170 1.84 -3.11 -5.45
CA PRO A 170 1.09 -1.88 -5.48
C PRO A 170 0.35 -1.68 -4.15
N VAL A 171 0.26 -0.44 -3.70
CA VAL A 171 -0.45 -0.04 -2.49
C VAL A 171 -1.43 1.09 -2.80
N GLY A 172 -2.30 1.42 -1.85
CA GLY A 172 -3.34 2.42 -2.01
C GLY A 172 -4.64 1.83 -2.55
N ASP A 173 -5.59 2.72 -2.82
CA ASP A 173 -6.92 2.35 -3.30
C ASP A 173 -6.96 2.02 -4.81
N HIS A 174 -8.16 1.84 -5.35
CA HIS A 174 -8.39 1.58 -6.78
C HIS A 174 -7.69 2.60 -7.70
N PHE A 175 -7.65 3.86 -7.29
CA PHE A 175 -7.06 4.97 -8.04
C PHE A 175 -5.57 5.20 -7.71
N GLY A 176 -4.99 4.42 -6.80
CA GLY A 176 -3.62 4.61 -6.31
C GLY A 176 -3.49 5.77 -5.32
N ARG A 177 -4.59 6.21 -4.70
CA ARG A 177 -4.57 7.20 -3.62
C ARG A 177 -4.08 6.51 -2.34
N LEU A 178 -3.22 7.22 -1.61
CA LEU A 178 -2.66 6.77 -0.32
C LEU A 178 -3.40 7.38 0.87
N LYS A 179 -4.30 8.33 0.60
CA LYS A 179 -5.12 9.03 1.58
C LYS A 179 -6.59 8.86 1.22
N ASN A 180 -7.40 8.81 2.26
CA ASN A 180 -8.85 8.73 2.18
C ASN A 180 -9.42 10.10 1.75
N ILE A 181 -10.73 10.21 1.53
CA ILE A 181 -11.40 11.46 1.12
C ILE A 181 -11.19 12.59 2.16
N ASP A 182 -11.09 12.26 3.45
CA ASP A 182 -10.82 13.22 4.54
C ASP A 182 -9.34 13.60 4.67
N GLY A 183 -8.46 13.06 3.83
CA GLY A 183 -7.02 13.31 3.86
C GLY A 183 -6.24 12.51 4.92
N LYS A 184 -6.88 11.56 5.62
CA LYS A 184 -6.23 10.60 6.51
C LYS A 184 -5.42 9.58 5.69
N GLU A 185 -4.28 9.16 6.21
CA GLU A 185 -3.41 8.19 5.55
C GLU A 185 -4.01 6.78 5.64
N MET A 186 -4.29 6.18 4.49
CA MET A 186 -4.64 4.76 4.36
C MET A 186 -3.39 3.89 4.19
N VAL A 187 -2.31 4.45 3.67
CA VAL A 187 -1.01 3.77 3.55
C VAL A 187 0.06 4.74 3.97
N ARG A 188 0.76 4.40 5.05
CA ARG A 188 1.82 5.24 5.61
C ARG A 188 3.19 4.85 5.05
N PRO A 189 4.02 5.82 4.60
CA PRO A 189 5.43 5.57 4.34
C PRO A 189 6.21 5.45 5.65
N LEU A 190 7.07 4.44 5.78
CA LEU A 190 7.91 4.27 6.98
C LEU A 190 9.11 5.22 7.00
N PHE A 191 9.61 5.58 5.82
CA PHE A 191 10.75 6.47 5.65
C PHE A 191 10.60 7.27 4.34
N PRO A 192 11.32 8.39 4.18
CA PRO A 192 11.33 9.14 2.92
C PRO A 192 11.78 8.25 1.74
N GLY A 193 10.97 8.18 0.68
CA GLY A 193 11.26 7.33 -0.49
C GLY A 193 10.85 5.86 -0.37
N ASP A 194 10.15 5.50 0.71
CA ASP A 194 9.55 4.17 0.90
C ASP A 194 8.56 3.81 -0.22
N ILE A 195 7.74 4.78 -0.62
CA ILE A 195 6.76 4.61 -1.69
C ILE A 195 7.38 5.06 -3.01
N LYS A 196 7.37 4.17 -4.00
CA LYS A 196 7.85 4.44 -5.35
C LYS A 196 6.71 4.35 -6.36
N MET A 197 6.63 5.31 -7.26
CA MET A 197 5.71 5.24 -8.39
C MET A 197 6.29 4.29 -9.45
N ILE A 198 5.61 3.18 -9.69
CA ILE A 198 5.91 2.28 -10.81
C ILE A 198 4.73 2.39 -11.78
N GLY A 199 4.98 3.01 -12.93
CA GLY A 199 3.91 3.48 -13.80
C GLY A 199 3.08 4.54 -13.08
N ASN A 200 1.75 4.41 -13.11
CA ASN A 200 0.83 5.35 -12.47
C ASN A 200 0.31 4.84 -11.10
N ARG A 201 1.04 3.93 -10.45
CA ARG A 201 0.62 3.36 -9.15
C ARG A 201 1.74 3.38 -8.11
N PRO A 202 1.44 3.75 -6.86
CA PRO A 202 2.40 3.68 -5.78
C PRO A 202 2.66 2.22 -5.39
N HIS A 203 3.91 1.91 -5.10
CA HIS A 203 4.35 0.60 -4.68
C HIS A 203 5.21 0.72 -3.43
N GLN A 204 5.10 -0.25 -2.53
CA GLN A 204 6.00 -0.45 -1.41
C GLN A 204 6.79 -1.73 -1.59
N LYS A 205 7.98 -1.73 -1.01
CA LYS A 205 8.91 -2.85 -1.02
C LYS A 205 9.04 -3.41 0.39
N ARG A 206 8.72 -4.68 0.59
CA ARG A 206 8.70 -5.32 1.92
C ARG A 206 9.19 -6.76 1.86
N PHE A 207 9.66 -7.24 2.99
CA PHE A 207 9.97 -8.65 3.19
C PHE A 207 8.72 -9.40 3.62
N VAL A 208 8.28 -10.35 2.79
CA VAL A 208 7.13 -11.23 3.08
C VAL A 208 7.61 -12.66 3.28
N PHE A 209 6.85 -13.43 4.05
CA PHE A 209 7.13 -14.84 4.29
C PHE A 209 7.32 -15.61 2.96
N ASP A 210 8.38 -16.43 2.90
CA ASP A 210 8.63 -17.34 1.80
C ASP A 210 8.52 -18.80 2.27
N LYS A 211 9.30 -19.17 3.29
CA LYS A 211 9.30 -20.52 3.87
C LYS A 211 9.86 -20.56 5.29
N TRP A 212 9.60 -21.67 5.98
CA TRP A 212 10.24 -21.99 7.27
C TRP A 212 11.64 -22.57 7.07
N LEU A 213 12.56 -22.18 7.95
CA LEU A 213 13.89 -22.76 8.06
C LEU A 213 13.98 -23.71 9.27
N THR A 214 15.00 -24.55 9.24
CA THR A 214 15.51 -25.20 10.46
C THR A 214 16.13 -24.13 11.37
N LYS A 215 16.26 -24.45 12.66
CA LYS A 215 16.90 -23.53 13.61
C LYS A 215 18.34 -23.25 13.21
N GLU A 216 19.07 -24.28 12.81
CA GLU A 216 20.48 -24.20 12.43
C GLU A 216 20.68 -23.32 11.19
N ASP A 217 19.82 -23.46 10.17
CA ASP A 217 19.86 -22.62 8.98
C ASP A 217 19.50 -21.17 9.31
N TRP A 218 18.53 -20.97 10.20
CA TRP A 218 18.13 -19.63 10.64
C TRP A 218 19.24 -18.94 11.42
N ASP A 219 19.88 -19.62 12.38
CA ASP A 219 20.99 -19.07 13.15
C ASP A 219 22.15 -18.68 12.22
N LYS A 220 22.43 -19.51 11.20
CA LYS A 220 23.46 -19.24 10.19
C LYS A 220 23.13 -18.00 9.34
N GLU A 221 21.89 -17.89 8.86
CA GLU A 221 21.46 -16.72 8.08
C GLU A 221 21.40 -15.44 8.94
N ASN A 222 20.91 -15.55 10.18
CA ASN A 222 20.73 -14.43 11.09
C ASN A 222 22.05 -13.85 11.61
N GLN A 223 23.09 -14.67 11.75
CA GLN A 223 24.46 -14.19 12.02
C GLN A 223 25.00 -13.30 10.90
N SER A 224 24.47 -13.44 9.69
CA SER A 224 24.79 -12.62 8.53
C SER A 224 23.67 -11.63 8.19
N ALA A 225 22.81 -11.25 9.15
CA ALA A 225 21.74 -10.30 8.92
C ALA A 225 22.29 -9.01 8.28
N THR A 226 21.80 -8.69 7.09
CA THR A 226 22.21 -7.53 6.30
C THR A 226 21.17 -6.42 6.30
N TYR A 227 20.00 -6.63 6.92
CA TYR A 227 18.87 -5.70 6.85
C TYR A 227 18.42 -5.22 8.22
N CYS A 228 18.07 -3.94 8.25
CA CYS A 228 17.39 -3.30 9.35
C CYS A 228 15.90 -3.70 9.41
N PRO A 229 15.20 -3.47 10.53
CA PRO A 229 13.78 -3.82 10.67
C PRO A 229 12.88 -3.22 9.57
N ASP A 230 13.18 -1.99 9.14
CA ASP A 230 12.49 -1.28 8.05
C ASP A 230 12.77 -1.85 6.64
N GLY A 231 13.67 -2.84 6.53
CA GLY A 231 14.07 -3.47 5.27
C GLY A 231 15.21 -2.75 4.54
N SER A 232 15.79 -1.70 5.12
CA SER A 232 16.98 -1.05 4.57
C SER A 232 18.25 -1.87 4.83
N VAL A 233 19.29 -1.69 4.02
CA VAL A 233 20.55 -2.44 4.19
C VAL A 233 21.34 -1.82 5.36
N ILE A 234 21.82 -2.65 6.29
CA ILE A 234 22.62 -2.21 7.46
C ILE A 234 23.85 -1.42 7.02
N ALA A 235 24.48 -1.80 5.90
CA ALA A 235 25.63 -1.09 5.34
C ALA A 235 25.32 0.35 4.85
N ASP A 236 24.04 0.68 4.62
CA ASP A 236 23.61 2.05 4.31
C ASP A 236 23.43 2.90 5.59
N HIS A 237 23.84 2.40 6.76
CA HIS A 237 23.71 3.05 8.06
C HIS A 237 25.07 3.30 8.72
N ASP A 238 25.18 4.45 9.39
CA ASP A 238 26.38 4.82 10.12
C ASP A 238 26.60 3.86 11.29
N GLU A 239 27.83 3.38 11.45
CA GLU A 239 28.23 2.39 12.45
C GLU A 239 27.40 1.09 12.44
N ASN A 240 26.72 0.76 11.32
CA ASN A 240 25.73 -0.32 11.25
C ASN A 240 24.55 -0.15 12.24
N ASP A 241 24.28 1.07 12.69
CA ASP A 241 23.14 1.40 13.54
C ASP A 241 21.92 1.76 12.67
N CYS A 242 20.93 0.87 12.65
CA CYS A 242 19.67 1.07 11.94
C CYS A 242 18.90 2.36 12.32
N LYS A 243 19.30 3.05 13.39
CA LYS A 243 18.75 4.36 13.77
C LYS A 243 19.45 5.55 13.10
N LYS A 244 20.58 5.32 12.42
CA LYS A 244 21.43 6.34 11.80
C LYS A 244 21.60 6.06 10.30
N PRO A 245 20.58 6.25 9.46
CA PRO A 245 20.75 6.11 8.01
C PRO A 245 21.83 7.06 7.52
N MET A 246 22.81 6.55 6.76
CA MET A 246 23.74 7.41 6.05
C MET A 246 22.90 8.20 5.06
N MET A 247 22.85 9.54 5.20
CA MET A 247 22.19 10.36 4.19
C MET A 247 22.83 10.03 2.85
N LYS A 248 22.07 9.43 1.94
CA LYS A 248 22.48 9.31 0.54
C LYS A 248 22.73 10.73 0.08
N LYS A 249 24.01 11.10 -0.03
CA LYS A 249 24.40 12.23 -0.87
C LYS A 249 23.89 11.84 -2.24
N GLU A 250 22.72 12.37 -2.62
CA GLU A 250 22.37 12.43 -4.03
C GLU A 250 23.60 12.98 -4.72
N GLY A 251 24.16 12.16 -5.61
CA GLY A 251 25.38 12.49 -6.31
C GLY A 251 25.11 13.75 -7.11
N PHE A 252 25.49 14.89 -6.54
CA PHE A 252 26.08 15.97 -7.30
C PHE A 252 27.14 15.32 -8.19
N THR A 253 26.84 15.20 -9.47
CA THR A 253 27.90 15.19 -10.48
C THR A 253 28.63 16.52 -10.34
N ASN A 254 29.65 16.53 -9.49
CA ASN A 254 30.78 17.43 -9.61
C ASN A 254 31.39 17.18 -11.00
N LEU A 255 31.03 18.00 -11.98
CA LEU A 255 32.07 18.51 -12.86
C LEU A 255 32.66 19.70 -12.11
N GLY A 256 33.86 19.50 -11.58
CA GLY A 256 34.58 20.42 -10.73
C GLY A 256 34.65 21.82 -11.32
N ALA A 257 34.31 22.80 -10.49
CA ALA A 257 34.55 24.20 -10.75
C ALA A 257 35.18 24.83 -9.51
N GLU A 258 36.43 24.44 -9.23
CA GLU A 258 37.37 25.31 -8.53
C GLU A 258 38.72 25.22 -9.23
N GLY A 259 39.15 26.33 -9.84
CA GLY A 259 40.53 26.50 -10.26
C GLY A 259 40.73 27.09 -11.66
N SER A 260 40.84 28.41 -11.71
CA SER A 260 41.57 29.22 -12.71
C SER A 260 40.88 29.57 -14.04
N LEU A 261 40.57 30.86 -14.15
CA LEU A 261 40.67 31.70 -15.35
C LEU A 261 41.81 31.23 -16.27
N PRO A 262 41.54 30.74 -17.50
CA PRO A 262 41.87 31.56 -18.69
C PRO A 262 40.99 31.33 -19.94
N VAL A 263 39.83 30.67 -19.87
CA VAL A 263 39.06 30.35 -21.10
C VAL A 263 38.23 31.55 -21.62
N ALA A 264 37.76 32.43 -20.74
CA ALA A 264 37.03 33.64 -21.15
C ALA A 264 37.92 34.64 -21.92
N LEU A 265 39.23 34.63 -21.68
CA LEU A 265 40.17 35.50 -22.40
C LEU A 265 40.46 34.99 -23.83
N LEU A 266 40.44 33.67 -24.03
CA LEU A 266 40.67 33.04 -25.34
C LEU A 266 39.50 33.24 -26.31
N LEU A 267 38.26 33.24 -25.81
CA LEU A 267 37.08 33.52 -26.63
C LEU A 267 36.94 35.03 -26.98
N ALA A 268 37.37 35.93 -26.09
CA ALA A 268 37.40 37.36 -26.37
C ALA A 268 38.49 37.73 -27.41
N LEU A 269 39.65 37.06 -27.38
CA LEU A 269 40.72 37.26 -28.37
C LEU A 269 40.34 36.71 -29.76
N ALA A 270 39.62 35.60 -29.83
CA ALA A 270 39.13 35.05 -31.10
C ALA A 270 38.07 35.97 -31.75
N ALA A 271 37.17 36.57 -30.97
CA ALA A 271 36.19 37.53 -31.47
C ALA A 271 36.84 38.87 -31.91
N ALA A 272 37.86 39.35 -31.20
CA ALA A 272 38.58 40.57 -31.57
C ALA A 272 39.46 40.41 -32.82
N LEU A 273 40.01 39.21 -33.07
CA LEU A 273 40.79 38.92 -34.28
C LEU A 273 39.89 38.76 -35.52
N TRP A 274 38.65 38.29 -35.38
CA TRP A 274 37.72 38.12 -36.49
C TRP A 274 37.16 39.45 -37.03
N VAL A 275 37.04 40.47 -36.18
CA VAL A 275 36.59 41.83 -36.60
C VAL A 275 37.71 42.61 -37.32
N ARG A 276 38.98 42.22 -37.17
CA ARG A 276 40.13 42.95 -37.74
C ARG A 276 40.60 42.44 -39.11
N PHE A 277 40.02 41.36 -39.63
CA PHE A 277 40.37 40.74 -40.92
C PHE A 277 39.19 40.64 -41.90
N LYS A 278 38.24 41.58 -41.82
CA LYS A 278 37.24 41.79 -42.86
C LYS A 278 37.29 43.21 -43.38
#